data_AF-A0A3B8SMP5-F1
#
_entry.id   AF-A0A3B8SMP5-F1
#
_cell.length_a   1.000
_cell.length_b   1.000
_cell.length_c   1.000
_cell.angle_alpha   90.00
_cell.angle_beta   90.00
_cell.angle_gamma   90.00
#
_symmetry.space_group_name_H-M   'P 1'
#
loop_
_entity.id
_entity.type
_entity.pdbx_description
1 polymer ?
#
loop_
_entity_poly.entity_id
_entity_poly.type
_entity_poly.pdbx_seq_one_letter_code
_entity_poly.pdbx_strand_id
1 'polypeptide(L)'
;MKKKNSGFTLVELLAVIVILSIIITIASSGVIAIMNKSRKNMAHEVRSNLEEVAISYALDNYRLETCSIEFSKEIYVDKNINHLNENTNCFKRITVEEVINEGLFEDNRGFCEKSDIVIVYRYNDGVNSEYKAYISENACNN
;
A
#
# COMPACT_ATOMS: atom_id res chain seq x y z
N MET A 1 40.50 -44.22 32.42
CA MET A 1 39.43 -44.37 31.41
C MET A 1 39.71 -43.40 30.27
N LYS A 2 40.00 -43.88 29.05
CA LYS A 2 40.25 -43.00 27.88
C LYS A 2 38.90 -42.66 27.23
N LYS A 3 38.54 -41.38 27.21
CA LYS A 3 37.33 -40.85 26.55
C LYS A 3 37.58 -40.88 25.04
N LYS A 4 36.82 -41.71 24.30
CA LYS A 4 36.90 -41.82 22.84
C LYS A 4 36.07 -40.69 22.24
N ASN A 5 36.72 -39.65 21.73
CA ASN A 5 36.03 -38.57 21.02
C ASN A 5 35.78 -39.03 19.58
N SER A 6 34.62 -39.61 19.31
CA SER A 6 34.15 -39.90 17.96
C SER A 6 33.67 -38.61 17.31
N GLY A 7 34.48 -38.08 16.39
CA GLY A 7 34.07 -36.98 15.50
C GLY A 7 33.22 -37.49 14.33
N PHE A 8 32.49 -36.58 13.68
CA PHE A 8 31.71 -36.87 12.48
C PHE A 8 32.63 -37.20 11.29
N THR A 9 32.21 -38.16 10.48
CA THR A 9 32.89 -38.53 9.24
C THR A 9 32.43 -37.67 8.06
N LEU A 10 33.27 -37.56 7.02
CA LEU A 10 32.93 -36.82 5.79
C LEU A 10 31.65 -37.33 5.11
N VAL A 11 31.43 -38.64 5.13
CA VAL A 11 30.26 -39.26 4.49
C VAL A 11 28.97 -38.89 5.23
N GLU A 12 29.00 -38.88 6.57
CA GLU A 12 27.85 -38.44 7.38
C GLU A 12 27.52 -36.98 7.12
N LEU A 13 28.54 -36.11 7.02
CA LEU A 13 28.34 -34.70 6.71
C LEU A 13 27.74 -34.51 5.30
N LEU A 14 28.19 -35.29 4.32
CA LEU A 14 27.66 -35.28 2.95
C LEU A 14 26.19 -35.69 2.89
N ALA A 15 25.79 -36.73 3.63
CA ALA A 15 24.40 -37.17 3.66
C ALA A 15 23.48 -36.08 4.27
N VAL A 16 23.94 -35.40 5.32
CA VAL A 16 23.16 -34.34 5.98
C VAL A 16 22.96 -33.14 5.05
N ILE A 17 23.99 -32.65 4.37
CA ILE A 17 23.86 -31.49 3.46
C ILE A 17 22.93 -31.78 2.28
N VAL A 18 22.89 -33.02 1.78
CA VAL A 18 21.98 -33.44 0.70
C VAL A 18 20.54 -33.43 1.18
N ILE A 19 20.26 -33.97 2.36
CA ILE A 19 18.90 -33.95 2.92
C ILE A 19 18.48 -32.52 3.22
N LEU A 20 19.38 -31.70 3.77
CA LEU A 20 19.10 -30.30 4.12
C LEU A 20 18.76 -29.47 2.86
N SER A 21 19.48 -29.66 1.76
CA SER A 21 19.25 -28.92 0.52
C SER A 21 17.88 -29.25 -0.11
N ILE A 22 17.46 -30.52 -0.06
CA ILE A 22 16.13 -30.94 -0.54
C ILE A 22 15.02 -30.26 0.28
N ILE A 23 15.15 -30.26 1.62
CA ILE A 23 14.15 -29.67 2.52
C ILE A 23 14.04 -28.16 2.30
N ILE A 24 15.18 -27.46 2.20
CA ILE A 24 15.21 -26.00 1.95
C ILE A 24 14.52 -25.66 0.63
N THR A 25 14.76 -26.45 -0.42
CA THR A 25 14.20 -26.19 -1.75
C THR A 25 12.66 -26.22 -1.71
N ILE A 26 12.06 -27.23 -1.08
CA ILE A 26 10.59 -27.35 -0.99
C ILE A 26 10.03 -26.21 -0.12
N ALA A 27 10.64 -25.94 1.02
CA ALA A 27 10.20 -24.90 1.95
C ALA A 27 10.27 -23.48 1.36
N SER A 28 11.26 -23.20 0.49
CA SER A 28 11.50 -21.87 -0.08
C SER A 28 10.31 -21.33 -0.88
N SER A 29 9.65 -22.20 -1.65
CA SER A 29 8.50 -21.85 -2.50
C SER A 29 7.32 -21.28 -1.70
N GLY A 30 7.02 -21.87 -0.54
CA GLY A 30 5.93 -21.43 0.34
C GLY A 30 6.20 -20.09 0.99
N VAL A 31 7.45 -19.84 1.41
CA VAL A 31 7.87 -18.57 2.02
C VAL A 31 7.73 -17.41 1.04
N ILE A 32 8.13 -17.60 -0.22
CA ILE A 32 8.01 -16.56 -1.26
C ILE A 32 6.55 -16.19 -1.49
N ALA A 33 5.65 -17.18 -1.55
CA ALA A 33 4.21 -16.93 -1.74
C ALA A 33 3.60 -16.12 -0.57
N ILE A 34 3.96 -16.46 0.67
CA ILE A 34 3.51 -15.74 1.88
C ILE A 34 4.07 -14.31 1.89
N MET A 35 5.35 -14.14 1.57
CA MET A 35 5.99 -12.84 1.50
C MET A 35 5.33 -11.93 0.46
N ASN A 36 5.04 -12.46 -0.74
CA ASN A 36 4.34 -11.70 -1.79
C ASN A 36 2.92 -11.29 -1.36
N LYS A 37 2.19 -12.18 -0.67
CA LYS A 37 0.88 -11.85 -0.12
C LYS A 37 0.97 -10.77 0.96
N SER A 38 1.94 -10.89 1.87
CA SER A 38 2.18 -9.89 2.91
C SER A 38 2.51 -8.53 2.29
N ARG A 39 3.37 -8.48 1.26
CA ARG A 39 3.70 -7.23 0.55
C ARG A 39 2.47 -6.56 -0.05
N LYS A 40 1.61 -7.32 -0.73
CA LYS A 40 0.35 -6.79 -1.30
C LYS A 40 -0.60 -6.25 -0.23
N ASN A 41 -0.74 -6.97 0.88
CA ASN A 41 -1.59 -6.53 1.99
C ASN A 41 -1.06 -5.23 2.61
N MET A 42 0.26 -5.10 2.76
CA MET A 42 0.88 -3.87 3.28
C MET A 42 0.69 -2.69 2.33
N ALA A 43 0.85 -2.88 1.02
CA ALA A 43 0.57 -1.83 0.04
C ALA A 43 -0.89 -1.34 0.15
N HIS A 44 -1.84 -2.26 0.32
CA HIS A 44 -3.24 -1.90 0.55
C HIS A 44 -3.44 -1.11 1.86
N GLU A 45 -2.81 -1.54 2.95
CA GLU A 45 -2.88 -0.83 4.25
C GLU A 45 -2.27 0.57 4.18
N VAL A 46 -1.12 0.72 3.51
CA VAL A 46 -0.47 2.01 3.28
C VAL A 46 -1.39 2.95 2.50
N ARG A 47 -2.04 2.46 1.44
CA ARG A 47 -3.01 3.25 0.66
C ARG A 47 -4.22 3.66 1.49
N SER A 48 -4.79 2.75 2.28
CA SER A 48 -5.93 3.05 3.16
C SER A 48 -5.57 4.13 4.19
N ASN A 49 -4.38 4.03 4.79
CA ASN A 49 -3.90 5.05 5.73
C ASN A 49 -3.70 6.40 5.00
N LEU A 50 -3.09 6.38 3.82
CA LEU A 50 -2.87 7.57 3.01
C LEU A 50 -4.19 8.25 2.61
N GLU A 51 -5.24 7.49 2.29
CA GLU A 51 -6.60 8.01 2.06
C GLU A 51 -7.15 8.75 3.29
N GLU A 52 -7.05 8.15 4.47
CA GLU A 52 -7.50 8.77 5.73
C GLU A 52 -6.72 10.06 6.04
N VAL A 53 -5.40 10.02 5.89
CA VAL A 53 -4.54 11.18 6.11
C VAL A 53 -4.84 12.30 5.11
N ALA A 54 -5.03 11.96 3.84
CA ALA A 54 -5.38 12.95 2.82
C ALA A 54 -6.74 13.61 3.13
N ILE A 55 -7.72 12.86 3.63
CA ILE A 55 -9.01 13.43 4.09
C ILE A 55 -8.76 14.44 5.22
N SER A 56 -7.96 14.09 6.22
CA SER A 56 -7.64 15.01 7.33
C SER A 56 -6.96 16.28 6.82
N TYR A 57 -5.93 16.13 6.00
CA TYR A 57 -5.24 17.27 5.39
C TYR A 57 -6.20 18.15 4.58
N ALA A 58 -7.11 17.54 3.82
CA ALA A 58 -8.08 18.28 3.04
C ALA A 58 -9.08 19.05 3.90
N LEU A 59 -9.55 18.45 4.99
CA LEU A 59 -10.48 19.09 5.94
C LEU A 59 -9.87 20.34 6.58
N ASP A 60 -8.57 20.30 6.86
CA ASP A 60 -7.85 21.42 7.50
C ASP A 60 -7.52 22.55 6.51
N ASN A 61 -7.28 22.22 5.24
CA ASN A 61 -6.75 23.17 4.25
C ASN A 61 -7.76 23.65 3.20
N TYR A 62 -8.82 22.88 2.94
CA TYR A 62 -9.75 23.15 1.85
C TYR A 62 -11.21 23.06 2.31
N ARG A 63 -12.08 23.87 1.71
CA ARG A 63 -13.53 23.78 1.89
C ARG A 63 -14.16 23.33 0.59
N LEU A 64 -14.26 22.01 0.41
CA LEU A 64 -14.82 21.43 -0.80
C LEU A 64 -16.34 21.61 -0.84
N GLU A 65 -16.85 22.02 -1.99
CA GLU A 65 -18.28 21.97 -2.27
C GLU A 65 -18.74 20.55 -2.52
N THR A 66 -20.03 20.27 -2.31
CA THR A 66 -20.58 18.94 -2.52
C THR A 66 -20.54 18.58 -4.00
N CYS A 67 -19.97 17.43 -4.35
CA CYS A 67 -19.94 16.98 -5.74
C CYS A 67 -21.34 16.63 -6.25
N SER A 68 -21.50 16.61 -7.58
CA SER A 68 -22.71 16.08 -8.20
C SER A 68 -22.87 14.59 -7.87
N ILE A 69 -24.11 14.10 -7.85
CA ILE A 69 -24.40 12.69 -7.61
C ILE A 69 -23.78 11.81 -8.70
N GLU A 70 -23.73 12.30 -9.93
CA GLU A 70 -23.11 11.63 -11.08
C GLU A 70 -21.59 11.47 -10.88
N PHE A 71 -20.91 12.56 -10.55
CA PHE A 71 -19.47 12.54 -10.25
C PHE A 71 -19.12 11.59 -9.10
N SER A 72 -19.93 11.60 -8.04
CA SER A 72 -19.75 10.76 -6.86
C SER A 72 -19.81 9.26 -7.16
N LYS A 73 -20.54 8.87 -8.22
CA LYS A 73 -20.61 7.47 -8.70
C LYS A 73 -19.47 7.09 -9.63
N GLU A 74 -18.86 8.05 -10.32
CA GLU A 74 -17.84 7.82 -11.35
C GLU A 74 -16.40 7.67 -10.81
N ILE A 75 -16.07 8.27 -9.66
CA ILE A 75 -14.70 8.21 -9.09
C ILE A 75 -14.27 6.80 -8.66
N TYR A 76 -15.21 5.93 -8.29
CA TYR A 76 -14.91 4.57 -7.80
C TYR A 76 -14.29 3.64 -8.85
N VAL A 77 -14.23 4.04 -10.11
CA VAL A 77 -13.57 3.29 -11.17
C VAL A 77 -12.28 4.03 -11.51
N ASP A 78 -11.14 3.45 -11.12
CA ASP A 78 -9.70 3.81 -11.31
C ASP A 78 -9.34 4.48 -12.66
N LYS A 79 -10.26 4.49 -13.62
CA LYS A 79 -10.11 5.00 -14.98
C LYS A 79 -10.41 6.49 -15.15
N ASN A 80 -10.97 7.19 -14.16
CA ASN A 80 -11.44 8.57 -14.36
C ASN A 80 -10.50 9.67 -13.86
N ILE A 81 -9.46 9.39 -13.07
CA ILE A 81 -8.52 10.40 -12.53
C ILE A 81 -7.97 11.33 -13.61
N ASN A 82 -7.62 10.79 -14.77
CA ASN A 82 -6.97 11.54 -15.85
C ASN A 82 -7.95 12.40 -16.67
N HIS A 83 -9.25 12.18 -16.52
CA HIS A 83 -10.31 12.92 -17.22
C HIS A 83 -11.08 13.88 -16.30
N LEU A 84 -10.72 13.96 -15.01
CA LEU A 84 -11.34 14.91 -14.09
C LEU A 84 -10.95 16.33 -14.48
N ASN A 85 -11.95 17.13 -14.84
CA ASN A 85 -11.80 18.55 -15.10
C ASN A 85 -11.40 19.26 -13.79
N GLU A 86 -10.22 19.87 -13.75
CA GLU A 86 -9.66 20.54 -12.56
C GLU A 86 -10.43 21.79 -12.14
N ASN A 87 -11.40 22.25 -12.93
CA ASN A 87 -12.19 23.45 -12.65
C ASN A 87 -13.39 23.20 -11.73
N THR A 88 -13.46 22.07 -11.01
CA THR A 88 -14.49 21.84 -10.00
C THR A 88 -13.91 22.02 -8.60
N ASN A 89 -14.67 22.70 -7.74
CA ASN A 89 -14.34 22.99 -6.34
C ASN A 89 -14.76 21.86 -5.38
N CYS A 90 -15.18 20.71 -5.92
CA CYS A 90 -15.72 19.60 -5.14
C CYS A 90 -14.68 18.50 -4.85
N PHE A 91 -13.52 18.55 -5.52
CA PHE A 91 -12.39 17.67 -5.25
C PHE A 91 -11.06 18.43 -5.22
N LYS A 92 -10.04 17.80 -4.67
CA LYS A 92 -8.65 18.25 -4.68
C LYS A 92 -7.72 17.07 -4.89
N ARG A 93 -6.68 17.28 -5.69
CA ARG A 93 -5.54 16.37 -5.81
C ARG A 93 -4.53 16.75 -4.74
N ILE A 94 -4.12 15.77 -3.96
CA ILE A 94 -3.12 15.88 -2.91
C ILE A 94 -2.03 14.88 -3.25
N THR A 95 -0.79 15.33 -3.29
CA THR A 95 0.36 14.47 -3.51
C THR A 95 0.82 13.85 -2.19
N VAL A 96 1.48 12.69 -2.27
CA VAL A 96 2.12 12.07 -1.11
C VAL A 96 3.16 13.01 -0.49
N GLU A 97 3.87 13.80 -1.30
CA GLU A 97 4.82 14.79 -0.80
C GLU A 97 4.16 15.87 0.08
N GLU A 98 2.97 16.36 -0.26
CA GLU A 98 2.25 17.35 0.54
C GLU A 98 1.96 16.83 1.96
N VAL A 99 1.41 15.62 2.09
CA VAL A 99 1.05 15.05 3.40
C VAL A 99 2.27 14.62 4.23
N ILE A 100 3.38 14.25 3.58
CA ILE A 100 4.65 14.00 4.26
C ILE A 100 5.22 15.30 4.82
N ASN A 101 5.18 16.40 4.05
CA ASN A 101 5.74 17.69 4.47
C ASN A 101 4.99 18.29 5.67
N GLU A 102 3.69 18.01 5.79
CA GLU A 102 2.88 18.35 6.96
C GLU A 102 3.10 17.41 8.17
N GLY A 103 3.89 16.35 8.00
CA GLY A 103 4.16 15.36 9.05
C GLY A 103 2.95 14.47 9.37
N LEU A 104 2.00 14.35 8.45
CA LEU A 104 0.77 13.56 8.64
C LEU A 104 0.91 12.13 8.12
N PHE A 105 1.90 11.88 7.25
CA PHE A 105 2.13 10.58 6.64
C PHE A 105 3.60 10.19 6.70
N GLU A 106 3.86 8.92 7.03
CA GLU A 106 5.19 8.32 6.99
C GLU A 106 5.16 7.04 6.17
N ASP A 107 6.00 6.98 5.14
CA ASP A 107 6.24 5.75 4.39
C ASP A 107 7.66 5.24 4.62
N ASN A 108 7.84 4.59 5.77
CA ASN A 108 9.14 4.06 6.19
C ASN A 108 9.66 2.91 5.31
N ARG A 109 8.84 2.38 4.39
CA ARG A 109 9.18 1.23 3.56
C ARG A 109 9.27 1.57 2.08
N GLY A 110 8.96 2.81 1.71
CA GLY A 110 9.09 3.34 0.34
C GLY A 110 8.11 2.70 -0.64
N PHE A 111 6.91 2.34 -0.19
CA PHE A 111 5.84 1.84 -1.05
C PHE A 111 5.35 2.90 -2.04
N CYS A 112 5.21 4.15 -1.61
CA CYS A 112 4.65 5.26 -2.36
C CYS A 112 5.73 6.12 -2.99
N GLU A 113 5.48 6.56 -4.23
CA GLU A 113 6.24 7.64 -4.83
C GLU A 113 5.73 8.98 -4.29
N LYS A 114 6.63 9.95 -4.11
CA LYS A 114 6.25 11.31 -3.68
C LYS A 114 5.25 11.98 -4.63
N SER A 115 5.31 11.61 -5.91
CA SER A 115 4.42 12.06 -6.97
C SER A 115 3.08 11.31 -7.03
N ASP A 116 2.87 10.26 -6.22
CA ASP A 116 1.59 9.57 -6.16
C ASP A 116 0.49 10.55 -5.71
N ILE A 117 -0.68 10.44 -6.33
CA ILE A 117 -1.79 11.37 -6.15
C ILE A 117 -2.94 10.66 -5.45
N VAL A 118 -3.40 11.27 -4.36
CA VAL A 118 -4.65 10.96 -3.70
C VAL A 118 -5.67 12.03 -4.10
N ILE A 119 -6.86 11.61 -4.49
CA ILE A 119 -7.96 12.52 -4.77
C ILE A 119 -8.87 12.53 -3.56
N VAL A 120 -9.05 13.71 -2.96
CA VAL A 120 -10.04 13.92 -1.92
C VAL A 120 -11.21 14.68 -2.51
N TYR A 121 -12.43 14.23 -2.25
CA TYR A 121 -13.64 14.82 -2.81
C TYR A 121 -14.80 14.76 -1.82
N ARG A 122 -15.75 15.67 -1.97
CA ARG A 122 -16.96 15.70 -1.14
C ARG A 122 -18.07 14.89 -1.81
N TYR A 123 -18.10 13.60 -1.49
CA TYR A 123 -19.09 12.64 -1.96
C TYR A 123 -20.53 13.09 -1.64
N ASN A 124 -21.47 12.74 -2.53
CA ASN A 124 -22.89 13.02 -2.39
C ASN A 124 -23.73 11.84 -2.89
N ASP A 125 -24.61 11.31 -2.03
CA ASP A 125 -25.58 10.26 -2.40
C ASP A 125 -26.99 10.81 -2.68
N GLY A 126 -27.18 12.13 -2.62
CA GLY A 126 -28.46 12.82 -2.76
C GLY A 126 -29.20 13.05 -1.45
N VAL A 127 -28.69 12.51 -0.33
CA VAL A 127 -29.23 12.70 1.02
C VAL A 127 -28.18 13.30 1.94
N ASN A 128 -26.97 12.78 1.90
CA ASN A 128 -25.83 13.15 2.73
C ASN A 128 -24.62 13.53 1.88
N SER A 129 -23.70 14.27 2.52
CA SER A 129 -22.39 14.55 1.95
C SER A 129 -21.28 14.24 2.94
N GLU A 130 -20.21 13.61 2.49
CA GLU A 130 -19.03 13.30 3.31
C GLU A 130 -17.74 13.43 2.48
N TYR A 131 -16.60 13.59 3.17
CA TYR A 131 -15.31 13.56 2.50
C TYR A 131 -14.90 12.10 2.25
N LYS A 132 -14.45 11.83 1.03
CA LYS A 132 -13.86 10.56 0.64
C LYS A 132 -12.54 10.80 -0.06
N ALA A 133 -11.67 9.81 0.04
CA ALA A 133 -10.42 9.77 -0.70
C ALA A 133 -10.42 8.58 -1.66
N TYR A 134 -9.61 8.73 -2.70
CA TYR A 134 -9.35 7.69 -3.66
C TYR A 134 -7.89 7.76 -4.13
N ILE A 135 -7.21 6.63 -4.08
CA ILE A 135 -5.88 6.43 -4.68
C ILE A 135 -5.92 5.23 -5.64
N SER A 136 -5.17 5.32 -6.74
CA SER A 136 -5.10 4.24 -7.74
C SER A 136 -4.53 2.95 -7.16
N GLU A 137 -5.02 1.80 -7.63
CA GLU A 137 -4.46 0.48 -7.31
C GLU A 137 -3.04 0.28 -7.83
N ASN A 138 -2.59 1.14 -8.76
CA ASN A 138 -1.22 1.14 -9.27
C ASN A 138 -0.29 2.09 -8.51
N ALA A 139 -0.81 2.92 -7.61
CA ALA A 139 0.01 3.75 -6.75
C ALA A 139 0.43 2.96 -5.49
N CYS A 140 1.49 3.42 -4.82
CA CYS A 140 2.01 2.80 -3.61
C CYS A 140 2.37 1.30 -3.73
N ASN A 141 2.93 0.89 -4.87
CA ASN A 141 3.20 -0.52 -5.19
C ASN A 141 4.70 -0.88 -5.27
N ASN A 142 5.59 0.03 -4.86
CA ASN A 142 7.04 -0.09 -5.06
C ASN A 142 7.69 -1.23 -4.27
#